data_AF-A0A654TPA2-F1
#
_entry.id   AF-A0A654TPA2-F1
#
_cell.length_a   1.000
_cell.length_b   1.000
_cell.length_c   1.000
_cell.angle_alpha   90.00
_cell.angle_beta   90.00
_cell.angle_gamma   90.00
#
_symmetry.space_group_name_H-M   'P 1'
#
loop_
_entity.id
_entity.type
_entity.pdbx_description
1 polymer ?
#
loop_
_entity_poly.entity_id
_entity_poly.type
_entity_poly.pdbx_seq_one_letter_code
_entity_poly.pdbx_strand_id
1 'polypeptide(L)' 'MLDYVIPGLADAIRRSGLPKVPTSVLSRGVCGVAGRTLIINLPGSPGGVRDGLGVLADVLDHALEQIAGGDHPR' A
#
# COMPACT_ATOMS: atom_id res chain seq x y z
N MET A 1 -10.70 9.68 -9.29
CA MET A 1 -9.32 10.21 -9.29
C MET A 1 -8.81 10.17 -7.86
N LEU A 2 -7.52 9.92 -7.62
CA LEU A 2 -6.92 10.04 -6.29
C LEU A 2 -6.59 11.51 -6.01
N ASP A 3 -6.74 11.97 -4.78
CA ASP A 3 -6.34 13.31 -4.35
C ASP A 3 -4.82 13.39 -4.20
N TYR A 4 -4.21 12.34 -3.63
CA TYR A 4 -2.76 12.18 -3.59
C TYR A 4 -2.36 10.70 -3.59
N VAL A 5 -1.13 10.44 -4.03
CA VAL A 5 -0.51 9.11 -4.06
C VAL A 5 0.39 8.91 -2.85
N ILE A 6 0.49 7.65 -2.40
CA ILE A 6 1.42 7.18 -1.36
C ILE A 6 2.43 6.25 -2.05
N PRO A 7 3.48 6.80 -2.69
CA PRO A 7 4.41 6.01 -3.51
C PRO A 7 5.17 4.97 -2.68
N GLY A 8 5.54 5.30 -1.44
CA GLY A 8 6.26 4.38 -0.54
C GLY A 8 5.51 3.08 -0.27
N LEU A 9 4.18 3.12 -0.15
CA LEU A 9 3.36 1.92 0.07
C LEU A 9 3.33 1.03 -1.17
N ALA A 10 3.17 1.64 -2.35
CA ALA A 10 3.21 0.92 -3.62
C ALA A 10 4.60 0.28 -3.86
N ASP A 11 5.68 0.96 -3.49
CA ASP A 11 7.04 0.43 -3.57
C ASP A 11 7.27 -0.74 -2.61
N ALA A 12 6.80 -0.63 -1.36
CA ALA A 12 6.90 -1.71 -0.38
C ALA A 12 6.16 -2.96 -0.85
N ILE A 13 4.94 -2.83 -1.38
CA ILE A 13 4.18 -3.96 -1.95
C ILE A 13 4.89 -4.59 -3.15
N ARG A 14 5.53 -3.80 -4.03
CA ARG A 14 6.35 -4.35 -5.11
C ARG A 14 7.54 -5.15 -4.55
N ARG A 15 8.22 -4.59 -3.56
CA ARG A 15 9.43 -5.20 -2.97
C ARG A 15 9.14 -6.46 -2.18
N SER A 16 7.96 -6.60 -1.57
CA SER A 16 7.61 -7.80 -0.79
C SER A 16 7.56 -9.08 -1.63
N GLY A 17 7.37 -8.97 -2.94
CA GLY A 17 7.47 -10.11 -3.86
C GLY A 17 8.92 -10.58 -4.11
N LEU A 18 9.94 -9.81 -3.75
CA LEU A 18 11.35 -10.15 -3.97
C LEU A 18 11.96 -10.92 -2.79
N PRO A 19 12.94 -11.81 -3.04
CA PRO A 19 13.45 -12.23 -4.36
C PRO A 19 12.60 -13.32 -5.04
N LYS A 20 11.55 -13.82 -4.37
CA LYS A 20 10.77 -15.00 -4.79
C LYS A 20 10.10 -14.86 -6.15
N VAL A 21 9.59 -13.67 -6.47
CA VAL A 21 8.91 -13.33 -7.72
C VAL A 21 9.60 -12.10 -8.33
N PRO A 22 10.67 -12.28 -9.12
CA PRO A 22 11.43 -11.17 -9.72
C PRO A 22 10.58 -10.20 -10.55
N THR A 23 9.52 -10.71 -11.20
CA THR A 23 8.60 -9.91 -12.03
C THR A 23 7.66 -9.01 -11.22
N SER A 24 7.65 -9.12 -9.88
CA SER A 24 6.86 -8.23 -9.00
C SER A 24 7.20 -6.74 -9.21
N VAL A 25 8.44 -6.44 -9.61
CA VAL A 25 8.89 -5.08 -9.94
C VAL A 25 8.14 -4.45 -11.11
N LEU A 26 7.51 -5.25 -11.98
CA LEU A 26 6.72 -4.77 -13.12
C LEU A 26 5.30 -4.35 -12.73
N SER A 27 4.88 -4.57 -11.48
CA SER A 27 3.56 -4.15 -11.01
C SER A 27 3.41 -2.64 -11.07
N ARG A 28 2.36 -2.17 -11.76
CA ARG A 28 2.00 -0.74 -11.88
C ARG A 28 0.95 -0.32 -10.85
N GLY A 29 0.75 -1.12 -9.81
CA GLY A 29 -0.16 -0.80 -8.72
C GLY A 29 0.20 0.54 -8.07
N VAL A 30 -0.81 1.34 -7.78
CA VAL A 30 -0.69 2.60 -7.04
C VAL A 30 -1.40 2.46 -5.69
N CYS A 31 -0.94 3.24 -4.72
CA CYS A 31 -1.62 3.44 -3.44
C CYS A 31 -1.86 4.94 -3.28
N GLY A 32 -2.95 5.32 -2.65
CA GLY A 32 -3.27 6.73 -2.44
C GLY A 32 -4.60 6.94 -1.75
N VAL A 33 -5.00 8.20 -1.65
CA VAL A 33 -6.21 8.60 -0.92
C VAL A 33 -7.15 9.32 -1.86
N ALA A 34 -8.45 9.07 -1.68
CA ALA A 34 -9.53 9.84 -2.27
C ALA A 34 -10.55 10.19 -1.18
N GLY A 35 -10.69 11.48 -0.87
CA GLY A 35 -11.41 11.99 0.28
C GLY A 35 -10.84 11.45 1.59
N ARG A 36 -11.60 10.56 2.23
CA ARG A 36 -11.22 9.87 3.48
C ARG A 36 -10.97 8.38 3.27
N THR A 37 -10.78 7.95 2.02
CA THR A 37 -10.65 6.54 1.66
C THR A 37 -9.23 6.24 1.22
N LEU A 38 -8.58 5.30 1.89
CA LEU A 38 -7.33 4.70 1.45
C LEU A 38 -7.60 3.67 0.35
N ILE A 39 -6.94 3.80 -0.80
CA ILE A 39 -7.04 2.91 -1.95
C ILE A 39 -5.67 2.29 -2.22
N ILE A 40 -5.62 0.96 -2.32
CA ILE A 40 -4.39 0.18 -2.46
C ILE A 40 -4.60 -0.86 -3.56
N ASN A 41 -3.79 -0.80 -4.61
CA ASN A 41 -3.77 -1.83 -5.63
C ASN A 41 -2.87 -2.99 -5.19
N LEU A 42 -3.44 -4.19 -5.08
CA LEU A 42 -2.70 -5.42 -4.81
C LEU A 42 -2.46 -6.22 -6.11
N PRO A 43 -1.45 -7.12 -6.13
CA PRO A 43 -1.24 -8.05 -7.25
C PRO A 43 -2.46 -8.95 -7.49
N GLY A 44 -2.64 -9.42 -8.74
CA GLY A 44 -3.76 -10.30 -9.10
C GLY A 44 -3.61 -11.77 -8.68
N SER A 45 -2.44 -12.18 -8.16
CA SER A 45 -2.19 -13.56 -7.72
C SER A 45 -2.42 -13.70 -6.21
N PRO A 46 -2.92 -14.85 -5.72
CA PRO A 46 -3.13 -15.05 -4.28
C PRO A 46 -1.86 -14.88 -3.44
N GLY A 47 -0.70 -15.28 -3.95
CA GLY A 47 0.59 -15.07 -3.29
C GLY A 47 0.92 -13.59 -3.16
N GLY A 48 0.82 -12.82 -4.25
CA GLY A 48 1.11 -11.39 -4.21
C GLY A 48 0.11 -10.59 -3.36
N VAL A 49 -1.15 -11.03 -3.27
CA VAL A 49 -2.11 -10.46 -2.31
C VAL A 49 -1.64 -10.68 -0.87
N ARG A 50 -1.21 -11.89 -0.51
CA ARG A 50 -0.70 -12.19 0.84
C ARG A 50 0.55 -11.37 1.17
N ASP A 51 1.51 -11.31 0.25
CA ASP A 51 2.74 -10.54 0.43
C ASP A 51 2.44 -9.03 0.55
N GLY A 52 1.47 -8.53 -0.22
CA GLY A 52 1.02 -7.14 -0.12
C GLY A 52 0.27 -6.84 1.18
N LEU A 53 -0.65 -7.70 1.61
CA LEU A 53 -1.35 -7.55 2.89
C LEU A 53 -0.38 -7.62 4.09
N GLY A 54 0.66 -8.44 4.00
CA GLY A 54 1.73 -8.49 5.00
C GLY A 54 2.42 -7.14 5.19
N VAL A 55 2.69 -6.41 4.11
CA VAL A 55 3.23 -5.03 4.18
C VAL A 55 2.25 -4.08 4.88
N LEU A 56 0.94 -4.26 4.65
CA LEU A 56 -0.07 -3.37 5.23
C LEU A 56 -0.28 -3.60 6.72
N ALA A 57 -0.09 -4.82 7.21
CA ALA A 57 -0.34 -5.18 8.60
C ALA A 57 0.38 -4.26 9.61
N ASP A 58 1.57 -3.77 9.25
CA ASP A 58 2.40 -2.94 10.14
C ASP A 58 2.03 -1.44 10.10
N VAL A 59 1.31 -0.98 9.08
CA VAL A 59 1.12 0.46 8.81
C VAL A 59 -0.33 0.90 8.63
N LEU A 60 -1.25 -0.05 8.46
CA LEU A 60 -2.62 0.25 8.05
C LEU A 60 -3.37 1.09 9.10
N ASP A 61 -3.30 0.71 10.38
CA ASP A 61 -4.02 1.41 11.44
C ASP A 61 -3.57 2.87 11.54
N HIS A 62 -2.25 3.10 11.58
CA HIS A 62 -1.70 4.45 11.61
C HIS A 62 -2.07 5.27 10.37
N ALA A 63 -2.02 4.67 9.17
CA ALA A 63 -2.40 5.37 7.95
C ALA A 63 -3.89 5.77 7.97
N LEU A 64 -4.77 4.91 8.47
CA LEU A 64 -6.20 5.20 8.59
C LEU A 64 -6.47 6.29 9.63
N GLU A 65 -5.77 6.28 10.76
CA GLU A 65 -5.86 7.35 11.76
C GLU A 65 -5.48 8.71 11.17
N GLN A 66 -4.37 8.80 10.45
CA GLN A 66 -3.95 10.05 9.80
C GLN A 66 -4.95 10.54 8.75
N ILE A 67 -5.46 9.64 7.91
CA ILE A 67 -6.48 9.99 6.90
C ILE A 67 -7.79 10.44 7.55
N ALA A 68 -8.13 9.89 8.72
CA ALA A 68 -9.31 10.28 9.47
C ALA A 68 -9.19 11.68 10.12
N GLY A 69 -7.98 12.27 10.13
CA GLY A 69 -7.66 13.51 10.81
C GLY A 69 -7.15 13.32 12.26
N GLY A 70 -6.79 12.10 12.64
CA GLY A 70 -6.10 11.81 13.89
C GLY A 70 -4.66 12.28 13.79
N ASP A 71 -4.33 13.36 14.47
CA ASP A 71 -2.94 13.82 14.61
C ASP A 71 -2.40 13.36 15.96
N HIS A 72 -1.14 12.91 15.97
CA HIS A 72 -0.35 12.88 17.19
C HIS A 72 0.48 14.17 17.20
N PRO A 73 0.39 15.00 18.26
CA PRO A 73 1.27 16.16 18.38
C PRO A 73 2.72 15.68 18.28
N ARG A 74 3.48 16.34 17.41
CA ARG A 74 4.92 16.13 17.23
C ARG A 74 5.69 16.29 18.54
#